data_AF-A0A949A2Q8-F1
#
_entry.id   AF-A0A949A2Q8-F1
#
_cell.length_a   1.000
_cell.length_b   1.000
_cell.length_c   1.000
_cell.angle_alpha   90.00
_cell.angle_beta   90.00
_cell.angle_gamma   90.00
#
_symmetry.space_group_name_H-M   'P 1'
#
loop_
_entity.id
_entity.type
_entity.pdbx_description
1 polymer ?
#
loop_
_entity_poly.entity_id
_entity_poly.type
_entity_poly.pdbx_seq_one_letter_code
_entity_poly.pdbx_strand_id
1 'polypeptide(L)'
;MKNRIMRSVICLIVLWLAACSSLFPTPIAKLLEDPRSFEGKQVQVSGVVVESISILVLKYFVVQDDTGEITVITQRPLPRKGEKVKVYGKIQEAFSLGDQQLIVLSEDPGKQ
;
A
#
# COMPACT_ATOMS: atom_id res chain seq x y z
N MET A 1 31.85 29.65 -13.43
CA MET A 1 31.16 29.33 -12.15
C MET A 1 29.64 29.14 -12.30
N LYS A 2 28.94 29.96 -13.09
CA LYS A 2 27.50 29.81 -13.43
C LYS A 2 27.07 28.40 -13.88
N ASN A 3 27.89 27.73 -14.70
CA ASN A 3 27.54 26.43 -15.29
C ASN A 3 27.64 25.25 -14.31
N ARG A 4 28.41 25.41 -13.21
CA ARG A 4 28.50 24.39 -12.13
C ARG A 4 27.29 24.46 -11.20
N ILE A 5 26.82 25.68 -10.93
CA ILE A 5 25.61 25.93 -10.14
C ILE A 5 24.37 25.47 -10.93
N MET A 6 24.31 25.78 -12.24
CA MET A 6 23.22 25.34 -13.13
C MET A 6 23.10 23.81 -13.19
N ARG A 7 24.22 23.08 -13.27
CA ARG A 7 24.23 21.60 -13.26
C ARG A 7 23.78 21.03 -11.91
N SER A 8 24.14 21.68 -10.81
CA SER A 8 23.73 21.26 -9.46
C SER A 8 22.23 21.41 -9.22
N VAL A 9 21.63 22.50 -9.74
CA VAL A 9 20.17 22.75 -9.63
C VAL A 9 19.37 21.74 -10.45
N ILE A 10 19.85 21.39 -11.65
CA ILE A 10 19.19 20.40 -12.52
C ILE A 10 19.18 19.01 -11.88
N CYS A 11 20.29 18.57 -11.26
CA CYS A 11 20.32 17.30 -10.53
C CYS A 11 19.36 17.30 -9.33
N LEU A 12 19.24 18.41 -8.60
CA LEU A 12 18.36 18.49 -7.43
C LEU A 12 16.87 18.36 -7.82
N ILE A 13 16.48 18.95 -8.94
CA ILE A 13 15.10 18.87 -9.47
C ILE A 13 14.75 17.45 -9.93
N VAL A 14 15.69 16.74 -10.57
CA VAL A 14 15.49 15.34 -10.99
C VAL A 14 15.33 14.40 -9.79
N LEU A 15 16.06 14.64 -8.69
CA LEU A 15 15.87 13.86 -7.46
C LEU A 15 14.49 14.07 -6.80
N TRP A 16 13.88 15.25 -6.96
CA TRP A 16 12.55 15.52 -6.41
C TRP A 16 11.42 14.78 -7.13
N LEU A 17 11.57 14.51 -8.43
CA LEU A 17 10.57 13.80 -9.23
C LEU A 17 10.46 12.31 -8.88
N ALA A 18 11.52 11.69 -8.34
CA ALA A 18 11.55 10.28 -7.99
C ALA A 18 10.78 9.93 -6.68
N ALA A 19 10.45 10.93 -5.86
CA ALA A 19 9.78 10.73 -4.57
C ALA A 19 8.24 10.77 -4.65
N CYS A 20 7.65 10.94 -5.84
CA CYS A 20 6.21 11.19 -6.01
C CYS A 20 5.34 9.90 -6.02
N SER A 21 5.96 8.71 -6.01
CA SER A 21 5.22 7.44 -6.15
C SER A 21 4.36 7.08 -4.94
N SER A 22 4.57 7.70 -3.78
CA SER A 22 3.78 7.49 -2.56
C SER A 22 2.62 8.47 -2.38
N LEU A 23 2.48 9.50 -3.24
CA LEU A 23 1.47 10.53 -3.08
C LEU A 23 0.08 10.13 -3.60
N PHE A 24 0.02 9.14 -4.49
CA PHE A 24 -1.23 8.69 -5.10
C PHE A 24 -1.52 7.23 -4.74
N PRO A 25 -2.81 6.88 -4.51
CA PRO A 25 -3.20 5.48 -4.37
C PRO A 25 -2.79 4.67 -5.60
N THR A 26 -2.13 3.55 -5.34
CA THR A 26 -1.81 2.54 -6.36
C THR A 26 -3.07 1.71 -6.60
N PRO A 27 -3.49 1.51 -7.87
CA PRO A 27 -4.61 0.63 -8.18
C PRO A 27 -4.36 -0.78 -7.67
N ILE A 28 -5.36 -1.40 -7.06
CA ILE A 28 -5.23 -2.74 -6.47
C ILE A 28 -4.85 -3.78 -7.54
N ALA A 29 -5.44 -3.73 -8.74
CA ALA A 29 -5.10 -4.65 -9.82
C ALA A 29 -3.60 -4.66 -10.15
N LYS A 30 -2.94 -3.50 -10.11
CA LYS A 30 -1.50 -3.40 -10.39
C LYS A 30 -0.65 -4.13 -9.33
N LEU A 31 -1.10 -4.13 -8.08
CA LEU A 31 -0.45 -4.87 -7.00
C LEU A 31 -0.66 -6.38 -7.16
N LEU A 32 -1.81 -6.80 -7.69
CA LEU A 32 -2.15 -8.21 -7.93
C LEU A 32 -1.47 -8.80 -9.17
N GLU A 33 -1.29 -8.01 -10.22
CA GLU A 33 -0.65 -8.43 -11.47
C GLU A 33 0.84 -8.74 -11.31
N ASP A 34 1.56 -7.95 -10.51
CA ASP A 34 2.99 -8.14 -10.25
C ASP A 34 3.36 -7.90 -8.78
N PRO A 35 2.95 -8.80 -7.86
CA PRO A 35 3.17 -8.58 -6.44
C PRO A 35 4.64 -8.55 -6.06
N ARG A 36 5.48 -9.32 -6.77
CA ARG A 36 6.93 -9.41 -6.52
C ARG A 36 7.64 -8.09 -6.73
N SER A 37 7.21 -7.28 -7.71
CA SER A 37 7.82 -5.95 -7.88
C SER A 37 7.42 -4.96 -6.79
N PHE A 38 6.35 -5.22 -6.04
CA PHE A 38 5.94 -4.41 -4.89
C PHE A 38 6.37 -5.00 -3.55
N GLU A 39 6.92 -6.22 -3.54
CA GLU A 39 7.37 -6.86 -2.32
C GLU A 39 8.34 -5.96 -1.54
N GLY A 40 8.03 -5.77 -0.27
CA GLY A 40 8.80 -4.94 0.62
C GLY A 40 8.66 -3.43 0.40
N LYS A 41 7.89 -2.98 -0.61
CA LYS A 41 7.66 -1.56 -0.88
C LYS A 41 6.46 -1.05 -0.09
N GLN A 42 6.55 0.21 0.31
CA GLN A 42 5.43 0.94 0.90
C GLN A 42 4.53 1.46 -0.22
N VAL A 43 3.25 1.12 -0.15
CA VAL A 43 2.23 1.51 -1.10
C VAL A 43 1.04 2.12 -0.37
N GLN A 44 0.27 2.90 -1.10
CA GLN A 44 -1.00 3.42 -0.64
C GLN A 44 -2.11 2.81 -1.49
N VAL A 45 -3.21 2.36 -0.88
CA VAL A 45 -4.44 1.97 -1.57
C VAL A 45 -5.61 2.77 -1.02
N SER A 46 -6.67 2.94 -1.81
CA SER A 46 -7.87 3.68 -1.42
C SER A 46 -9.08 2.97 -1.97
N GLY A 47 -10.12 2.79 -1.15
CA GLY A 47 -11.29 2.05 -1.58
C GLY A 47 -12.39 1.99 -0.53
N VAL A 48 -13.37 1.13 -0.76
CA VAL A 48 -14.49 0.84 0.15
C VAL A 48 -14.24 -0.49 0.85
N VAL A 49 -14.48 -0.55 2.15
CA VAL A 49 -14.37 -1.78 2.93
C VAL A 49 -15.55 -2.70 2.61
N VAL A 50 -15.29 -3.90 2.10
CA VAL A 50 -16.35 -4.87 1.73
C VAL A 50 -16.50 -6.01 2.74
N GLU A 51 -15.48 -6.25 3.54
CA GLU A 51 -15.46 -7.28 4.58
C GLU A 51 -14.54 -6.86 5.72
N SER A 52 -14.90 -7.19 6.96
CA SER A 52 -14.10 -6.93 8.17
C SER A 52 -14.23 -8.13 9.11
N ILE A 53 -13.11 -8.75 9.47
CA ILE A 53 -13.07 -9.96 10.30
C ILE A 53 -12.03 -9.80 11.42
N SER A 54 -12.45 -10.15 12.64
CA SER A 54 -11.60 -10.17 13.83
C SER A 54 -11.66 -11.55 14.48
N ILE A 55 -10.55 -12.27 14.47
CA ILE A 55 -10.41 -13.60 15.08
C ILE A 55 -9.27 -13.53 16.08
N LEU A 56 -9.56 -13.46 17.39
CA LEU A 56 -8.60 -13.52 18.52
C LEU A 56 -7.31 -12.69 18.34
N VAL A 57 -6.32 -13.24 17.64
CA VAL A 57 -4.99 -12.64 17.39
C VAL A 57 -4.85 -11.93 16.03
N LEU A 58 -5.78 -12.15 15.11
CA LEU A 58 -5.73 -11.66 13.74
C LEU A 58 -6.93 -10.76 13.44
N LYS A 59 -6.66 -9.56 12.94
CA LYS A 59 -7.68 -8.65 12.41
C LYS A 59 -7.34 -8.31 10.98
N TYR A 60 -8.30 -8.52 10.09
CA TYR A 60 -8.16 -8.15 8.69
C TYR A 60 -9.46 -7.59 8.14
N PHE A 61 -9.34 -6.84 7.05
CA PHE A 61 -10.47 -6.34 6.29
C PHE A 61 -10.11 -6.32 4.81
N VAL A 62 -11.12 -6.35 3.95
CA VAL A 62 -10.95 -6.31 2.49
C VAL A 62 -11.34 -4.93 1.99
N VAL A 63 -10.45 -4.33 1.22
CA VAL A 63 -10.66 -3.04 0.56
C VAL A 63 -10.88 -3.29 -0.93
N GLN A 64 -11.94 -2.73 -1.48
CA GLN A 64 -12.25 -2.76 -2.90
C GLN A 64 -12.08 -1.36 -3.52
N ASP A 65 -11.33 -1.29 -4.62
CA ASP A 65 -11.33 -0.12 -5.52
C ASP A 65 -11.98 -0.49 -6.87
N ASP A 66 -11.94 0.41 -7.84
CA ASP A 66 -12.52 0.17 -9.17
C ASP A 66 -11.80 -0.93 -9.97
N THR A 67 -10.65 -1.41 -9.48
CA THR A 67 -9.75 -2.34 -10.19
C THR A 67 -9.65 -3.72 -9.53
N GLY A 68 -9.93 -3.84 -8.23
CA GLY A 68 -9.89 -5.13 -7.54
C GLY A 68 -10.07 -5.02 -6.03
N GLU A 69 -9.77 -6.14 -5.36
CA GLU A 69 -9.87 -6.28 -3.91
C GLU A 69 -8.54 -6.71 -3.29
N ILE A 70 -8.21 -6.18 -2.11
CA ILE A 70 -7.01 -6.56 -1.37
C ILE A 70 -7.31 -6.74 0.12
N THR A 71 -6.75 -7.79 0.70
CA THR A 71 -6.80 -8.05 2.15
C THR A 71 -5.76 -7.22 2.87
N VAL A 72 -6.21 -6.48 3.87
CA VAL A 72 -5.37 -5.66 4.74
C VAL A 72 -5.37 -6.28 6.13
N ILE A 73 -4.19 -6.63 6.64
CA ILE A 73 -4.00 -7.05 8.03
C ILE A 73 -3.62 -5.83 8.85
N THR A 74 -4.31 -5.61 9.96
CA THR A 74 -4.08 -4.42 10.81
C THR A 74 -4.13 -4.76 12.28
N GLN A 75 -3.34 -4.05 13.09
CA GLN A 75 -3.46 -4.10 14.55
C GLN A 75 -4.43 -3.05 15.09
N ARG A 76 -4.91 -2.14 14.22
CA ARG A 76 -5.82 -1.04 14.56
C ARG A 76 -7.27 -1.54 14.73
N PRO A 77 -8.18 -0.70 15.26
CA PRO A 77 -9.61 -0.98 15.20
C PRO A 77 -10.06 -1.23 13.75
N LEU A 78 -10.91 -2.24 13.55
CA LEU A 78 -11.40 -2.57 12.22
C LEU A 78 -12.37 -1.49 11.71
N PRO A 79 -12.24 -1.05 10.44
CA PRO A 79 -13.20 -0.15 9.83
C PRO A 79 -14.54 -0.87 9.59
N ARG A 80 -15.60 -0.09 9.43
CA ARG A 80 -16.94 -0.63 9.15
C ARG A 80 -17.05 -1.04 7.67
N LYS A 81 -17.82 -2.09 7.40
CA LYS A 81 -18.23 -2.41 6.03
C LYS A 81 -18.98 -1.22 5.42
N GLY A 82 -18.62 -0.85 4.20
CA GLY A 82 -19.11 0.34 3.48
C GLY A 82 -18.31 1.62 3.74
N GLU A 83 -17.34 1.61 4.66
CA GLU A 83 -16.50 2.77 4.95
C GLU A 83 -15.47 3.00 3.83
N LYS A 84 -15.26 4.27 3.46
CA LYS A 84 -14.18 4.66 2.55
C LYS A 84 -12.90 4.85 3.33
N VAL A 85 -11.86 4.11 2.96
CA VAL A 85 -10.58 4.10 3.66
C VAL A 85 -9.41 4.38 2.70
N LYS A 86 -8.35 4.98 3.25
CA LYS A 86 -7.03 5.04 2.64
C LYS A 86 -6.08 4.26 3.52
N VAL A 87 -5.40 3.27 2.95
CA VAL A 87 -4.50 2.37 3.67
C VAL A 87 -3.09 2.60 3.16
N TYR A 88 -2.16 2.79 4.09
CA TYR A 88 -0.74 2.85 3.81
C TYR A 88 -0.10 1.61 4.41
N GLY A 89 0.65 0.85 3.62
CA GLY A 89 1.26 -0.36 4.13
C GLY A 89 2.33 -0.90 3.22
N LYS A 90 3.00 -1.95 3.70
CA LYS A 90 4.06 -2.65 2.99
C LYS A 90 3.53 -3.95 2.42
N ILE A 91 3.71 -4.19 1.13
CA ILE A 91 3.34 -5.48 0.51
C ILE A 91 4.29 -6.52 1.05
N GLN A 92 3.74 -7.48 1.78
CA GLN A 92 4.44 -8.69 2.20
C GLN A 92 3.92 -9.85 1.35
N GLU A 93 4.83 -10.75 1.00
CA GLU A 93 4.43 -12.01 0.39
C GLU A 93 3.41 -12.72 1.27
N ALA A 94 2.60 -13.49 0.58
CA ALA A 94 1.42 -14.09 1.10
C ALA A 94 1.61 -14.89 2.38
N PHE A 95 0.88 -14.52 3.45
CA PHE A 95 0.66 -15.48 4.52
C PHE A 95 -0.19 -16.62 3.95
N SER A 96 0.30 -17.85 4.09
CA SER A 96 -0.52 -19.01 3.78
C SER A 96 -1.54 -19.20 4.90
N LEU A 97 -2.83 -18.99 4.62
CA LEU A 97 -3.93 -19.27 5.54
C LEU A 97 -4.49 -20.66 5.20
N GLY A 98 -3.97 -21.69 5.86
CA GLY A 98 -4.25 -23.08 5.50
C GLY A 98 -3.56 -23.45 4.18
N ASP A 99 -4.32 -23.96 3.21
CA ASP A 99 -3.79 -24.40 1.90
C ASP A 99 -3.74 -23.27 0.84
N GLN A 100 -4.05 -22.03 1.21
CA GLN A 100 -4.11 -20.89 0.30
C GLN A 100 -2.95 -19.91 0.54
N GLN A 101 -2.19 -19.58 -0.51
CA GLN A 101 -1.27 -18.44 -0.51
C GLN A 101 -2.07 -17.12 -0.64
N LEU A 102 -2.16 -16.31 0.42
CA LEU A 102 -2.82 -14.99 0.40
C LEU A 102 -1.85 -13.83 0.65
N ILE A 103 -1.65 -12.94 -0.33
CA ILE A 103 -0.75 -11.77 -0.28
C ILE A 103 -1.19 -10.81 0.83
N VAL A 104 -0.27 -10.38 1.71
CA VAL A 104 -0.59 -9.59 2.91
C VAL A 104 0.11 -8.25 2.90
N LEU A 105 -0.65 -7.17 3.05
CA LEU A 105 -0.11 -5.84 3.32
C LEU A 105 -0.04 -5.60 4.84
N SER A 106 1.14 -5.29 5.40
CA SER A 106 1.29 -4.88 6.81
C SER A 106 1.56 -3.39 6.93
N GLU A 107 0.82 -2.73 7.80
CA GLU A 107 0.93 -1.28 8.03
C GLU A 107 1.97 -0.91 9.10
N ASP A 108 2.66 0.22 8.88
CA ASP A 108 3.65 0.78 9.81
C ASP A 108 3.02 1.98 10.56
N PRO A 109 2.98 1.98 11.91
CA PRO A 109 2.32 3.02 12.70
C PRO A 109 3.05 4.38 12.69
N GLY A 110 4.21 4.50 12.05
CA GLY A 110 5.13 5.63 12.25
C GLY A 110 5.05 6.82 11.29
N LYS A 111 4.28 6.77 10.19
CA LYS A 111 4.28 7.87 9.19
C LYS A 111 2.88 8.19 8.68
N GLN A 112 2.43 9.42 8.96
CA GLN A 112 1.30 10.08 8.33
C GLN A 112 1.73 10.79 7.05
#